data_AF-A0A6L5YV81-F1
#
_entry.id   AF-A0A6L5YV81-F1
#
_cell.length_a   1.000
_cell.length_b   1.000
_cell.length_c   1.000
_cell.angle_alpha   90.00
_cell.angle_beta   90.00
_cell.angle_gamma   90.00
#
_symmetry.space_group_name_H-M   'P 1'
#
loop_
_entity.id
_entity.type
_entity.pdbx_description
1 polymer ?
#
loop_
_entity_poly.entity_id
_entity_poly.type
_entity_poly.pdbx_seq_one_letter_code
_entity_poly.pdbx_strand_id
1 'polypeptide(L)'
;MASLDTCESIRKRHLDNLWSIFDRRSGDLIGMYAMAMLTEEGRAALLDGSFEAHDPRLSHVAATGEPVSAIYKWGVFAPAMAAAAIPLIAERLSTPDYRDLDLYGNGSTPAGRRIMRSVGFKPVDDPRSPNLYLYPRLSRRPRG
;
A
#
# COMPACT_ATOMS: atom_id res chain seq x y z
N MET A 1 -7.47 -1.42 13.71
CA MET A 1 -8.04 -1.75 12.38
C MET A 1 -8.84 -0.54 11.93
N ALA A 2 -8.80 -0.18 10.65
CA ALA A 2 -9.58 0.95 10.14
C ALA A 2 -11.09 0.66 10.20
N SER A 3 -11.91 1.71 10.32
CA SER A 3 -13.36 1.59 10.29
C SER A 3 -13.88 1.35 8.86
N LEU A 4 -15.10 0.84 8.71
CA LEU A 4 -15.74 0.70 7.39
C LEU A 4 -15.89 2.07 6.71
N ASP A 5 -16.25 3.10 7.47
CA ASP A 5 -16.42 4.46 6.95
C ASP A 5 -15.08 5.05 6.46
N THR A 6 -13.99 4.79 7.17
CA THR A 6 -12.64 5.18 6.74
C THR A 6 -12.27 4.45 5.45
N CYS A 7 -12.50 3.13 5.38
CA CYS A 7 -12.25 2.34 4.17
C CYS A 7 -13.06 2.85 2.97
N GLU A 8 -14.35 3.16 3.16
CA GLU A 8 -15.21 3.71 2.11
C GLU A 8 -14.77 5.11 1.67
N SER A 9 -14.37 5.97 2.60
CA SER A 9 -13.91 7.34 2.30
C SER A 9 -12.65 7.32 1.45
N ILE A 10 -11.68 6.47 1.80
CA ILE A 10 -10.44 6.32 1.03
C ILE A 10 -10.70 5.66 -0.33
N ARG A 11 -11.56 4.62 -0.38
CA ARG A 11 -11.95 3.96 -1.64
C ARG A 11 -12.57 4.95 -2.63
N LYS A 12 -13.43 5.86 -2.15
CA LYS A 12 -14.07 6.89 -3.00
C LYS A 12 -13.10 7.95 -3.50
N ARG A 13 -12.00 8.19 -2.77
CA ARG A 13 -11.01 9.22 -3.12
C ARG A 13 -10.17 8.81 -4.32
N HIS A 14 -9.62 7.59 -4.31
CA HIS A 14 -8.79 7.08 -5.41
C HIS A 14 -9.21 5.66 -5.80
N LEU A 15 -9.44 5.42 -7.11
CA LEU A 15 -9.92 4.12 -7.63
C LEU A 15 -9.00 2.94 -7.24
N ASP A 16 -7.70 3.18 -7.21
CA ASP A 16 -6.69 2.17 -6.85
C ASP A 16 -6.40 2.02 -5.34
N ASN A 17 -7.16 2.69 -4.46
CA ASN A 17 -6.97 2.51 -3.01
C ASN A 17 -7.53 1.17 -2.49
N LEU A 18 -8.51 0.57 -3.16
CA LEU A 18 -9.10 -0.69 -2.72
C LEU A 18 -9.43 -1.57 -3.91
N TRP A 19 -8.79 -2.73 -3.96
CA TRP A 19 -9.07 -3.74 -4.98
C TRP A 19 -9.71 -4.97 -4.36
N SER A 20 -10.86 -5.35 -4.88
CA SER A 20 -11.51 -6.63 -4.60
C SER A 20 -10.90 -7.73 -5.47
N ILE A 21 -10.69 -8.91 -4.88
CA ILE A 21 -10.12 -10.08 -5.56
C ILE A 21 -11.23 -11.11 -5.70
N PHE A 22 -11.54 -11.48 -6.94
CA PHE A 22 -12.59 -12.45 -7.25
C PHE A 22 -11.99 -13.74 -7.80
N ASP A 23 -12.55 -14.88 -7.42
CA ASP A 23 -12.26 -16.15 -8.09
C ASP A 23 -12.86 -16.11 -9.50
N ARG A 24 -12.03 -16.34 -10.52
CA ARG A 24 -12.48 -16.23 -11.92
C ARG A 24 -13.48 -17.33 -12.32
N ARG A 25 -13.47 -18.48 -11.65
CA ARG A 25 -14.32 -19.63 -11.99
C ARG A 25 -15.69 -19.51 -11.33
N SER A 26 -15.73 -19.19 -10.04
CA SER A 26 -16.99 -19.09 -9.31
C SER A 26 -17.59 -17.68 -9.32
N GLY A 27 -16.75 -16.65 -9.48
CA GLY A 27 -17.15 -15.25 -9.35
C GLY A 27 -17.19 -14.75 -7.90
N ASP A 28 -16.81 -15.59 -6.92
CA ASP A 28 -16.89 -15.24 -5.51
C ASP A 28 -15.82 -14.23 -5.10
N LEU A 29 -16.15 -13.33 -4.16
CA LEU A 29 -15.19 -12.46 -3.51
C LEU A 29 -14.30 -13.29 -2.58
N ILE A 30 -13.01 -13.41 -2.92
CA ILE A 30 -12.04 -14.24 -2.19
C ILE A 30 -10.98 -13.42 -1.45
N GLY A 31 -10.98 -12.10 -1.59
CA GLY A 31 -10.07 -11.25 -0.85
C GLY A 31 -10.11 -9.78 -1.26
N MET A 32 -9.25 -9.01 -0.62
CA MET A 32 -9.12 -7.58 -0.83
C MET A 32 -7.69 -7.11 -0.60
N TYR A 33 -7.25 -6.16 -1.41
CA TYR A 33 -5.98 -5.48 -1.27
C TYR A 33 -6.23 -3.99 -1.06
N ALA A 34 -5.78 -3.47 0.08
CA ALA A 34 -5.98 -2.09 0.49
C ALA A 34 -4.66 -1.30 0.46
N MET A 35 -4.70 -0.16 -0.20
CA MET A 35 -3.61 0.80 -0.33
C MET A 35 -4.14 2.23 -0.13
N ALA A 36 -3.22 3.14 0.15
CA ALA A 36 -3.47 4.57 0.05
C ALA A 36 -2.47 5.16 -0.96
N MET A 37 -3.00 5.78 -2.01
CA MET A 37 -2.26 6.65 -2.90
C MET A 37 -2.03 7.97 -2.17
N LEU A 38 -0.77 8.25 -1.81
CA LEU A 38 -0.43 9.37 -0.96
C LEU A 38 -0.15 10.63 -1.76
N THR A 39 -0.61 11.76 -1.25
CA THR A 39 -0.09 13.08 -1.63
C THR A 39 1.33 13.26 -1.10
N GLU A 40 2.02 14.34 -1.46
CA GLU A 40 3.34 14.65 -0.87
C GLU A 40 3.21 14.92 0.64
N GLU A 41 2.14 15.58 1.09
CA GLU A 41 1.82 15.76 2.52
C GLU A 41 1.66 14.40 3.22
N GLY A 42 0.91 13.48 2.62
CA GLY A 42 0.72 12.14 3.18
C GLY A 42 2.01 11.32 3.23
N ARG A 43 2.87 11.45 2.21
CA ARG A 43 4.19 10.81 2.18
C ARG A 43 5.11 11.39 3.25
N ALA A 44 5.15 12.70 3.43
CA ALA A 44 5.94 13.35 4.46
C ALA A 44 5.51 12.88 5.86
N ALA A 45 4.19 12.89 6.11
CA ALA A 45 3.60 12.37 7.35
C ALA A 45 3.93 10.89 7.59
N LEU A 46 4.00 10.09 6.53
CA LEU A 46 4.37 8.68 6.64
C LEU A 46 5.82 8.50 7.08
N LEU A 47 6.73 9.32 6.54
CA LEU A 47 8.16 9.25 6.84
C LEU A 47 8.48 9.80 8.24
N ASP A 48 7.82 10.88 8.66
CA ASP A 48 8.04 11.49 9.98
C ASP A 48 7.26 10.81 11.13
N GLY A 49 6.44 9.81 10.82
CA GLY A 49 5.70 9.00 11.79
C GLY A 49 4.35 9.57 12.23
N SER A 50 3.92 10.72 11.69
CA SER A 50 2.64 11.35 12.01
C SER A 50 1.44 10.82 11.20
N PHE A 51 1.66 9.93 10.23
CA PHE A 51 0.59 9.33 9.43
C PHE A 51 -0.25 8.32 10.25
N GLU A 52 -1.49 8.70 10.53
CA GLU A 52 -2.46 7.84 11.20
C GLU A 52 -3.10 6.85 10.23
N ALA A 53 -2.46 5.70 10.05
CA ALA A 53 -2.92 4.73 9.06
C ALA A 53 -4.37 4.25 9.27
N HIS A 54 -4.87 4.16 10.50
CA HIS A 54 -6.22 3.65 10.75
C HIS A 54 -7.33 4.68 10.46
N ASP A 55 -6.98 5.96 10.36
CA ASP A 55 -7.87 7.06 10.03
C ASP A 55 -7.09 8.21 9.36
N PRO A 56 -6.56 8.00 8.14
CA PRO A 56 -5.69 8.98 7.53
C PRO A 56 -6.50 10.21 7.11
N ARG A 57 -5.93 11.38 7.34
CA ARG A 57 -6.49 12.65 6.88
C ARG A 57 -6.70 12.61 5.36
N LEU A 58 -7.82 13.14 4.89
CA LEU A 58 -8.11 13.16 3.46
C LEU A 58 -7.07 13.97 2.65
N SER A 59 -6.40 14.97 3.26
CA SER A 59 -5.29 15.70 2.63
C SER A 59 -4.07 14.81 2.35
N HIS A 60 -3.91 13.71 3.09
CA HIS A 60 -2.82 12.76 2.90
C HIS A 60 -3.09 11.79 1.73
N VAL A 61 -4.32 11.71 1.24
CA VAL A 61 -4.76 10.74 0.22
C VAL A 61 -5.13 11.47 -1.08
N ALA A 62 -4.37 11.18 -2.13
CA ALA A 62 -4.59 11.78 -3.45
C ALA A 62 -5.93 11.35 -4.04
N ALA A 63 -6.62 12.25 -4.75
CA ALA A 63 -7.77 11.88 -5.58
C ALA A 63 -7.34 11.11 -6.83
N THR A 64 -8.28 10.40 -7.43
CA THR A 64 -8.11 9.94 -8.82
C THR A 64 -7.83 11.14 -9.74
N GLY A 65 -6.71 11.10 -10.46
CA GLY A 65 -6.26 12.18 -11.35
C GLY A 65 -5.38 13.23 -10.68
N GLU A 66 -5.21 13.21 -9.35
CA GLU A 66 -4.22 14.03 -8.66
C GLU A 66 -2.83 13.35 -8.67
N PRO A 67 -1.73 14.12 -8.58
CA PRO A 67 -0.40 13.56 -8.46
C PRO A 67 -0.24 12.66 -7.22
N VAL A 68 0.30 11.47 -7.41
CA VAL A 68 0.63 10.52 -6.34
C VAL A 68 2.13 10.58 -6.07
N SER A 69 2.51 10.73 -4.80
CA SER A 69 3.91 10.88 -4.38
C SER A 69 4.50 9.58 -3.80
N ALA A 70 3.65 8.74 -3.22
CA ALA A 70 4.01 7.41 -2.73
C ALA A 70 2.77 6.52 -2.62
N ILE A 71 2.98 5.22 -2.46
CA ILE A 71 1.93 4.24 -2.21
C ILE A 71 2.15 3.66 -0.82
N TYR A 72 1.14 3.66 0.02
CA TYR A 72 1.18 2.98 1.31
C TYR A 72 0.26 1.76 1.30
N LYS A 73 0.85 0.57 1.42
CA LYS A 73 0.11 -0.67 1.61
C LYS A 73 -0.52 -0.68 3.00
N TRP A 74 -1.83 -0.56 3.02
CA TRP A 74 -2.61 -0.38 4.23
C TRP A 74 -3.03 -1.72 4.85
N GLY A 75 -3.39 -2.70 4.01
CA GLY A 75 -3.85 -4.00 4.48
C GLY A 75 -4.10 -4.99 3.35
N VAL A 76 -4.12 -6.27 3.71
CA VAL A 76 -4.54 -7.33 2.81
C VAL A 76 -5.42 -8.28 3.61
N PHE A 77 -6.64 -8.51 3.12
CA PHE A 77 -7.48 -9.59 3.62
C PHE A 77 -7.53 -10.66 2.53
N ALA A 78 -6.69 -11.68 2.69
CA ALA A 78 -6.46 -12.71 1.69
C ALA A 78 -6.28 -14.07 2.40
N PRO A 79 -7.34 -14.89 2.54
CA PRO A 79 -7.17 -16.31 2.76
C PRO A 79 -6.31 -16.89 1.62
N ALA A 80 -5.62 -18.01 1.87
CA ALA A 80 -4.50 -18.56 1.09
C ALA A 80 -4.54 -18.41 -0.45
N MET A 81 -5.72 -18.39 -1.07
CA MET A 81 -5.91 -18.17 -2.52
C MET A 81 -5.57 -16.77 -3.02
N ALA A 82 -5.76 -15.72 -2.23
CA ALA A 82 -5.47 -14.36 -2.69
C ALA A 82 -3.96 -14.03 -2.74
N ALA A 83 -3.08 -14.94 -2.30
CA ALA A 83 -1.66 -14.87 -2.61
C ALA A 83 -1.39 -14.92 -4.13
N ALA A 84 -2.24 -15.61 -4.90
CA ALA A 84 -2.14 -15.66 -6.36
C ALA A 84 -2.44 -14.32 -7.04
N ALA A 85 -3.08 -13.37 -6.34
CA ALA A 85 -3.31 -12.03 -6.86
C ALA A 85 -2.10 -11.09 -6.69
N ILE A 86 -1.12 -11.45 -5.84
CA ILE A 86 0.06 -10.61 -5.59
C ILE A 86 0.85 -10.30 -6.87
N PRO A 87 1.10 -11.26 -7.79
CA PRO A 87 1.72 -10.95 -9.08
C PRO A 87 0.91 -9.95 -9.92
N LEU A 88 -0.42 -10.05 -9.94
CA LEU A 88 -1.30 -9.13 -10.67
C LEU A 88 -1.24 -7.71 -10.09
N ILE A 89 -1.21 -7.61 -8.76
CA ILE A 89 -1.00 -6.35 -8.05
C ILE A 89 0.37 -5.76 -8.42
N ALA A 90 1.42 -6.57 -8.41
CA ALA A 90 2.77 -6.13 -8.75
C ALA A 90 2.86 -5.66 -10.21
N GLU A 91 2.18 -6.33 -11.13
CA GLU A 91 2.06 -5.94 -12.54
C GLU A 91 1.39 -4.57 -12.68
N ARG A 92 0.22 -4.35 -12.06
CA ARG A 92 -0.45 -3.03 -12.09
C ARG A 92 0.43 -1.94 -11.47
N LEU A 93 1.09 -2.22 -10.35
CA LEU A 93 2.01 -1.28 -9.71
C LEU A 93 3.32 -1.07 -10.49
N SER A 94 3.54 -1.78 -11.60
CA SER A 94 4.68 -1.60 -12.51
C SER A 94 4.31 -0.83 -13.78
N THR A 95 3.06 -0.39 -13.91
CA THR A 95 2.61 0.49 -14.99
C THR A 95 3.21 1.92 -14.85
N PRO A 96 3.24 2.73 -15.93
CA PRO A 96 3.81 4.07 -15.90
C PRO A 96 3.28 4.97 -14.78
N ASP A 97 2.03 4.79 -14.37
CA ASP A 97 1.40 5.56 -13.29
C ASP A 97 2.12 5.40 -11.93
N TYR A 98 2.72 4.23 -11.68
CA TYR A 98 3.17 3.82 -10.34
C TYR A 98 4.59 3.26 -10.25
N ARG A 99 5.18 2.89 -11.39
CA ARG A 99 6.48 2.20 -11.43
C ARG A 99 7.63 2.99 -10.78
N ASP A 100 7.49 4.31 -10.74
CA ASP A 100 8.49 5.23 -10.20
C ASP A 100 8.12 5.75 -8.81
N LEU A 101 7.07 5.21 -8.17
CA LEU A 101 6.66 5.57 -6.81
C LEU A 101 7.19 4.57 -5.78
N ASP A 102 7.60 5.11 -4.64
CA ASP A 102 7.94 4.30 -3.47
C ASP A 102 6.69 3.56 -2.97
N LEU A 103 6.85 2.28 -2.65
CA LEU A 103 5.81 1.47 -2.03
C LEU A 103 6.21 1.16 -0.60
N TYR A 104 5.45 1.70 0.34
CA TYR A 104 5.63 1.51 1.77
C TYR A 104 4.62 0.51 2.33
N GLY A 105 4.90 -0.02 3.52
CA GLY A 105 3.91 -0.75 4.30
C GLY A 105 4.31 -0.84 5.77
N ASN A 106 3.41 -1.38 6.59
CA ASN A 106 3.59 -1.45 8.04
C ASN A 106 3.83 -2.89 8.52
N GLY A 107 4.97 -3.08 9.21
CA GLY A 107 5.39 -4.32 9.85
C GLY A 107 5.22 -4.29 11.38
N SER A 108 4.12 -3.75 11.91
CA SER A 108 3.88 -3.67 13.36
C SER A 108 3.77 -5.04 14.03
N THR A 109 3.26 -6.05 13.32
CA THR A 109 3.16 -7.42 13.83
C THR A 109 4.33 -8.32 13.37
N PRO A 110 4.77 -9.30 14.18
CA PRO A 110 5.80 -10.25 13.76
C PRO A 110 5.47 -10.99 12.46
N ALA A 111 4.22 -11.42 12.29
CA ALA A 111 3.74 -12.04 11.06
C ALA A 111 3.80 -11.08 9.87
N GLY A 112 3.38 -9.82 10.06
CA GLY A 112 3.49 -8.76 9.07
C GLY A 112 4.93 -8.54 8.61
N ARG A 113 5.89 -8.41 9.55
CA ARG A 113 7.33 -8.28 9.24
C ARG A 113 7.85 -9.45 8.41
N ARG A 114 7.48 -10.68 8.77
CA ARG A 114 7.91 -11.89 8.05
C ARG A 114 7.41 -11.86 6.61
N ILE A 115 6.12 -11.55 6.40
CA ILE A 115 5.52 -11.46 5.07
C ILE A 115 6.21 -10.35 4.26
N MET A 116 6.35 -9.15 4.82
CA MET A 116 6.98 -8.01 4.13
C MET A 116 8.40 -8.34 3.67
N ARG A 117 9.22 -8.95 4.53
CA ARG A 117 10.58 -9.39 4.16
C ARG A 117 10.56 -10.47 3.08
N SER A 118 9.64 -11.45 3.16
CA SER A 118 9.55 -12.54 2.18
C SER A 118 9.22 -12.05 0.77
N VAL A 119 8.53 -10.92 0.64
CA VAL A 119 8.18 -10.30 -0.65
C VAL A 119 9.11 -9.14 -1.02
N GLY A 120 10.24 -8.98 -0.33
CA GLY A 120 11.34 -8.09 -0.72
C GLY A 120 11.32 -6.68 -0.13
N PHE A 121 10.39 -6.36 0.79
CA PHE A 121 10.45 -5.09 1.52
C PHE A 121 11.61 -5.09 2.52
N LYS A 122 12.21 -3.92 2.70
CA LYS A 122 13.28 -3.65 3.67
C LYS A 122 12.77 -2.69 4.75
N PRO A 123 13.18 -2.85 6.02
CA PRO A 123 12.84 -1.87 7.04
C PRO A 123 13.44 -0.50 6.67
N VAL A 124 12.70 0.57 6.97
CA VAL A 124 13.21 1.94 6.91
C VAL A 124 13.97 2.21 8.21
N ASP A 125 15.22 2.65 8.09
CA ASP A 125 16.08 2.96 9.24
C ASP A 125 15.81 4.39 9.74
N ASP A 126 14.60 4.61 10.28
CA ASP A 126 14.21 5.87 10.92
C ASP A 126 13.50 5.59 12.26
N PRO A 127 14.05 6.08 13.40
CA PRO A 127 13.45 5.89 14.72
C PRO A 127 12.02 6.43 14.85
N ARG A 128 11.62 7.42 14.05
CA ARG A 128 10.25 7.98 14.05
C ARG A 128 9.23 7.05 13.41
N SER A 129 9.70 6.14 12.57
CA SER A 129 8.88 5.23 11.76
C SER A 129 9.34 3.78 11.91
N PRO A 130 9.43 3.23 13.14
CA PRO A 130 10.15 1.98 13.44
C PRO A 130 9.50 0.72 12.83
N ASN A 131 8.25 0.84 12.39
CA ASN A 131 7.50 -0.25 11.76
C ASN A 131 7.34 -0.06 10.25
N LEU A 132 7.96 0.98 9.68
CA LEU A 132 7.85 1.28 8.26
C LEU A 132 8.82 0.42 7.45
N TYR A 133 8.34 -0.05 6.32
CA TYR A 133 9.09 -0.87 5.38
C TYR A 133 8.93 -0.30 3.99
N LEU A 134 10.01 -0.25 3.22
CA LEU A 134 10.07 0.21 1.84
C LEU A 134 10.34 -0.97 0.90
N TYR A 135 9.56 -1.08 -0.17
CA TYR A 135 9.87 -1.98 -1.28
C TYR A 135 10.83 -1.29 -2.25
N PRO A 136 12.07 -1.77 -2.40
CA PRO A 136 13.04 -1.15 -3.29
C PRO A 136 12.65 -1.39 -4.75
N ARG A 137 12.20 -0.32 -5.43
CA ARG A 137 11.89 -0.36 -6.86
C ARG A 137 13.18 -0.32 -7.68
N LEU A 138 13.26 -1.14 -8.74
CA LEU A 138 14.41 -1.19 -9.64
C LEU A 138 14.64 0.15 -10.37
N SER A 139 13.58 0.85 -10.73
CA SER A 139 13.60 2.18 -11.37
C SER A 139 14.27 3.25 -10.51
N ARG A 140 14.30 3.08 -9.19
CA ARG A 140 14.88 4.02 -8.22
C ARG A 140 16.23 3.58 -7.64
N ARG A 141 16.81 2.46 -8.09
CA ARG A 141 18.19 2.16 -7.72
C ARG A 141 19.11 3.24 -8.30
N PRO A 142 20.01 3.85 -7.52
CA PRO A 142 21.05 4.68 -8.11
C PRO A 142 21.76 3.84 -9.17
N ARG A 143 21.89 4.38 -10.39
CA ARG A 143 22.75 3.79 -11.40
C ARG A 143 24.15 3.80 -10.80
N GLY A 144 24.68 2.62 -10.49
CA GLY A 144 26.07 2.45 -10.08
C GLY A 144 27.03 2.89 -11.18
#